data_AF-A0AAE9E3K6-F1
#
_entry.id   AF-A0AAE9E3K6-F1
#
_cell.length_a   1.000
_cell.length_b   1.000
_cell.length_c   1.000
_cell.angle_alpha   90.00
_cell.angle_beta   90.00
_cell.angle_gamma   90.00
#
_symmetry.space_group_name_H-M   'P 1'
#
loop_
_entity.id
_entity.type
_entity.pdbx_description
1 polymer ?
#
loop_
_entity_poly.entity_id
_entity_poly.type
_entity_poly.pdbx_seq_one_letter_code
_entity_poly.pdbx_strand_id
1 'polypeptide(L)'
;MDVDDVWDDTELIKMYDQSIQEVYSQKSGVTERQFKGEDGKTYTWKVGGHCMAPFEDEYFPATIDSIGGKNNLQVQVTFFYYGNQENVHMKDLWMNEEAISKAVALEQQKESEKKSSKACSSHTSSNHLSSAPLPNFAPPVPPNIIAMAPANQQEALSSMLMSWYMSGYHTGYYQALSDNAHKH
;
A
#
# COMPACT_ATOMS: atom_id res chain seq x y z
N MET A 1 48.17 -18.19 -15.38
CA MET A 1 46.95 -17.48 -15.80
C MET A 1 45.83 -18.35 -15.27
N ASP A 2 45.60 -18.23 -13.98
CA ASP A 2 44.68 -19.10 -13.24
C ASP A 2 43.26 -18.68 -13.59
N VAL A 3 42.51 -19.64 -14.13
CA VAL A 3 41.22 -19.42 -14.80
C VAL A 3 40.07 -19.28 -13.80
N ASP A 4 40.37 -19.41 -12.51
CA ASP A 4 39.43 -19.36 -11.39
C ASP A 4 39.08 -17.92 -10.94
N ASP A 5 39.78 -16.91 -11.47
CA ASP A 5 39.61 -15.48 -11.13
C ASP A 5 38.54 -14.78 -12.01
N VAL A 6 37.89 -15.52 -12.92
CA VAL A 6 36.89 -14.95 -13.86
C VAL A 6 35.48 -14.93 -13.24
N TRP A 7 35.18 -15.83 -12.31
CA TRP A 7 33.88 -15.96 -11.65
C TRP A 7 34.02 -16.06 -10.12
N ASP A 8 34.86 -15.20 -9.53
CA ASP A 8 34.86 -15.01 -8.08
C ASP A 8 33.59 -14.23 -7.66
N ASP A 9 32.57 -14.95 -7.17
CA ASP A 9 31.30 -14.38 -6.70
C ASP A 9 31.43 -13.64 -5.35
N THR A 10 32.62 -13.65 -4.73
CA THR A 10 32.93 -12.97 -3.47
C THR A 10 32.71 -11.47 -3.55
N GLU A 11 33.00 -10.83 -4.70
CA GLU A 11 32.80 -9.37 -4.84
C GLU A 11 31.31 -8.99 -4.85
N LEU A 12 30.47 -9.78 -5.51
CA LEU A 12 29.01 -9.60 -5.53
C LEU A 12 28.40 -9.77 -4.13
N ILE A 13 28.82 -10.81 -3.40
CA ILE A 13 28.38 -11.05 -2.02
C ILE A 13 28.83 -9.91 -1.11
N LYS A 14 30.10 -9.47 -1.22
CA LYS A 14 30.65 -8.38 -0.43
C LYS A 14 29.92 -7.05 -0.69
N MET A 15 29.61 -6.73 -1.95
CA MET A 15 28.85 -5.53 -2.28
C MET A 15 27.42 -5.60 -1.75
N TYR A 16 26.77 -6.77 -1.80
CA TYR A 16 25.45 -6.94 -1.19
C TYR A 16 25.51 -6.70 0.32
N ASP A 17 26.41 -7.37 1.03
CA ASP A 17 26.58 -7.21 2.48
C ASP A 17 26.91 -5.75 2.85
N GLN A 18 27.79 -5.10 2.09
CA GLN A 18 28.12 -3.69 2.26
C GLN A 18 26.89 -2.78 2.03
N SER A 19 26.13 -3.01 0.96
CA SER A 19 24.93 -2.23 0.65
C SER A 19 23.87 -2.37 1.74
N ILE A 20 23.70 -3.57 2.29
CA ILE A 20 22.79 -3.86 3.40
C ILE A 20 23.27 -3.13 4.66
N GLN A 21 24.57 -3.20 4.98
CA GLN A 21 25.14 -2.51 6.13
C GLN A 21 25.01 -0.98 6.03
N GLU A 22 25.20 -0.40 4.84
CA GLU A 22 24.99 1.02 4.59
C GLU A 22 23.52 1.41 4.80
N VAL A 23 22.56 0.61 4.31
CA VAL A 23 21.13 0.85 4.55
C VAL A 23 20.78 0.74 6.04
N TYR A 24 21.31 -0.23 6.77
CA TYR A 24 21.10 -0.37 8.21
C TYR A 24 21.77 0.76 9.01
N SER A 25 22.95 1.22 8.60
CA SER A 25 23.65 2.36 9.21
C SER A 25 22.95 3.69 8.92
N GLN A 26 22.31 3.83 7.76
CA GLN A 26 21.45 4.99 7.49
C GLN A 26 20.15 4.94 8.28
N LYS A 27 19.62 3.75 8.56
CA LYS A 27 18.48 3.53 9.48
C LYS A 27 18.85 3.65 10.96
N SER A 28 20.13 3.68 11.34
CA SER A 28 20.57 3.71 12.74
C SER A 28 20.61 5.12 13.37
N GLY A 29 20.01 6.13 12.76
CA GLY A 29 20.10 7.51 13.24
C GLY A 29 18.82 7.99 13.92
N VAL A 30 18.78 7.97 15.25
CA VAL A 30 17.77 8.61 16.13
C VAL A 30 16.52 7.74 16.42
N THR A 31 16.55 7.05 17.56
CA THR A 31 15.42 6.28 18.11
C THR A 31 14.39 7.16 18.82
N GLU A 32 14.82 8.30 19.35
CA GLU A 32 13.99 9.27 20.04
C GLU A 32 14.51 10.69 19.86
N ARG A 33 13.61 11.66 19.85
CA ARG A 33 13.96 13.08 19.76
C ARG A 33 13.03 13.92 20.61
N GLN A 34 13.63 14.88 21.32
CA GLN A 34 12.89 15.89 22.06
C GLN A 34 12.65 17.11 21.19
N PHE A 35 11.42 17.63 21.27
CA PHE A 35 10.96 18.82 20.61
C PHE A 35 10.42 19.80 21.64
N LYS A 36 10.89 21.04 21.63
CA LYS A 36 10.33 22.09 22.47
C LYS A 36 9.31 22.89 21.65
N GLY A 37 8.04 22.77 22.00
CA GLY A 37 6.97 23.55 21.39
C GLY A 37 7.01 25.01 21.83
N GLU A 38 6.27 25.87 21.13
CA GLU A 38 6.14 27.30 21.48
C GLU A 38 5.53 27.51 22.87
N ASP A 39 4.69 26.58 23.32
CA ASP A 39 4.11 26.56 24.68
C ASP A 39 5.14 26.29 25.79
N GLY A 40 6.42 26.11 25.43
CA GLY A 40 7.50 25.76 26.36
C GLY A 40 7.50 24.28 26.79
N LYS A 41 6.47 23.51 26.40
CA LYS A 41 6.35 22.07 26.66
C LYS A 41 7.35 21.29 25.79
N THR A 42 7.99 20.29 26.39
CA THR A 42 8.92 19.40 25.70
C THR A 42 8.22 18.08 25.40
N TYR A 43 8.10 17.75 24.12
CA TYR A 43 7.53 16.51 23.63
C TYR A 43 8.66 15.56 23.23
N THR A 44 8.59 14.30 23.66
CA THR A 44 9.57 13.28 23.28
C THR A 44 8.90 12.33 22.29
N TRP A 45 9.33 12.38 21.03
CA TRP A 45 8.84 11.51 19.97
C TRP A 45 9.81 10.34 19.79
N LYS A 46 9.28 9.13 19.72
CA LYS A 46 10.07 7.89 19.57
C LYS A 46 9.64 7.13 18.32
N VAL A 47 10.60 6.49 17.65
CA VAL A 47 10.31 5.56 16.56
C VAL A 47 9.50 4.38 17.10
N GLY A 48 8.46 3.98 16.40
CA GLY A 48 7.43 3.04 16.86
C GLY A 48 6.42 3.65 17.85
N GLY A 49 6.57 4.95 18.18
CA GLY A 49 5.59 5.71 18.94
C GLY A 49 4.33 5.97 18.12
N HIS A 50 3.22 6.21 18.82
CA HIS A 50 1.96 6.57 18.18
C HIS A 50 1.74 8.07 18.34
N CYS A 51 1.21 8.70 17.31
CA CYS A 51 0.89 10.11 17.28
C CYS A 51 -0.38 10.36 16.48
N MET A 52 -0.98 11.53 16.65
CA MET A 52 -1.96 12.07 15.73
C MET A 52 -1.23 12.99 14.75
N ALA A 53 -1.35 12.67 13.46
CA ALA A 53 -0.74 13.43 12.38
C ALA A 53 -1.82 14.11 11.53
N PRO A 54 -1.60 15.35 11.04
CA PRO A 54 -2.52 16.01 10.13
C PRO A 54 -2.46 15.34 8.75
N PHE A 55 -3.62 15.13 8.13
CA PHE A 55 -3.75 14.71 6.74
C PHE A 55 -4.91 15.48 6.11
N GLU A 56 -4.62 16.19 5.01
CA GLU A 56 -5.54 17.12 4.34
C GLU A 56 -6.13 18.16 5.31
N ASP A 57 -7.26 17.83 5.94
CA ASP A 57 -8.02 18.73 6.82
C ASP A 57 -8.30 18.13 8.22
N GLU A 58 -7.94 16.87 8.46
CA GLU A 58 -8.25 16.17 9.69
C GLU A 58 -7.03 15.45 10.26
N TYR A 59 -7.05 15.19 11.57
CA TYR A 59 -5.97 14.47 12.24
C TYR A 59 -6.31 13.00 12.33
N PHE A 60 -5.35 12.16 11.94
CA PHE A 60 -5.49 10.72 11.98
C PHE A 60 -4.43 10.07 12.88
N PRO A 61 -4.76 8.95 13.53
CA PRO A 61 -3.78 8.17 14.26
C PRO A 61 -2.74 7.63 13.27
N ALA A 62 -1.46 7.70 13.67
CA ALA A 62 -0.32 7.26 12.89
C ALA A 62 0.80 6.69 13.79
N THR A 63 1.65 5.85 13.22
CA THR A 63 2.86 5.33 13.86
C THR A 63 4.09 6.04 13.28
N ILE A 64 5.04 6.40 14.13
CA ILE A 64 6.28 7.07 13.72
C ILE A 64 7.27 6.01 13.23
N ASP A 65 7.60 5.99 11.94
CA ASP A 65 8.52 4.99 11.38
C ASP A 65 9.96 5.46 11.37
N SER A 66 10.18 6.75 11.12
CA SER A 66 11.51 7.33 11.13
C SER A 66 11.47 8.78 11.58
N ILE A 67 12.52 9.18 12.31
CA ILE A 67 12.72 10.55 12.75
C ILE A 67 13.88 11.12 11.93
N GLY A 68 13.58 12.05 11.02
CA GLY A 68 14.57 12.53 10.06
C GLY A 68 13.97 13.48 9.03
N GLY A 69 14.84 14.19 8.30
CA GLY A 69 14.43 15.12 7.25
C GLY A 69 15.01 16.52 7.43
N LYS A 70 14.40 17.52 6.78
CA LYS A 70 14.93 18.90 6.76
C LYS A 70 15.01 19.45 8.19
N ASN A 71 16.18 19.96 8.54
CA ASN A 71 16.49 20.54 9.86
C ASN A 71 16.29 19.59 11.05
N ASN A 72 16.25 18.26 10.86
CA ASN A 72 16.05 17.32 11.97
C ASN A 72 14.71 17.51 12.72
N LEU A 73 13.71 18.14 12.11
CA LEU A 73 12.39 18.39 12.74
C LEU A 73 11.23 17.69 12.01
N GLN A 74 11.51 16.95 10.95
CA GLN A 74 10.52 16.14 10.25
C GLN A 74 10.52 14.71 10.78
N VAL A 75 9.39 14.06 10.62
CA VAL A 75 9.16 12.67 10.99
C VAL A 75 8.33 12.03 9.90
N GLN A 76 8.70 10.80 9.55
CA GLN A 76 7.90 9.98 8.67
C GLN A 76 6.93 9.16 9.53
N VAL A 77 5.65 9.26 9.21
CA VAL A 77 4.58 8.56 9.91
C VAL A 77 3.80 7.68 8.93
N THR A 78 3.36 6.51 9.39
CA THR A 78 2.42 5.63 8.68
C THR A 78 1.04 5.72 9.34
N PHE A 79 0.02 6.08 8.57
CA PHE A 79 -1.35 6.18 9.05
C PHE A 79 -1.98 4.80 9.30
N PHE A 80 -2.71 4.67 10.42
CA PHE A 80 -3.48 3.46 10.72
C PHE A 80 -4.51 3.20 9.62
N TYR A 81 -4.85 1.93 9.40
CA TYR A 81 -5.82 1.41 8.42
C TYR A 81 -5.46 1.55 6.95
N TYR A 82 -4.86 2.68 6.54
CA TYR A 82 -4.58 2.98 5.14
C TYR A 82 -3.16 2.59 4.71
N GLY A 83 -2.20 2.57 5.64
CA GLY A 83 -0.80 2.24 5.35
C GLY A 83 -0.06 3.29 4.53
N ASN A 84 -0.67 4.46 4.32
CA ASN A 84 -0.05 5.59 3.66
C ASN A 84 1.05 6.16 4.55
N GLN A 85 2.17 6.55 3.94
CA GLN A 85 3.31 7.15 4.64
C GLN A 85 3.44 8.62 4.27
N GLU A 86 3.64 9.47 5.26
CA GLU A 86 3.78 10.91 5.06
C GLU A 86 4.91 11.51 5.91
N ASN A 87 5.56 12.55 5.37
CA ASN A 87 6.58 13.31 6.07
C ASN A 87 5.94 14.56 6.70
N VAL A 88 5.65 14.48 7.99
CA VAL A 88 5.05 15.56 8.76
C VAL A 88 6.08 16.25 9.66
N HIS A 89 5.77 17.47 10.10
CA HIS A 89 6.65 18.22 10.98
C HIS A 89 6.35 17.89 12.46
N MET A 90 7.38 17.79 13.30
CA MET A 90 7.24 17.45 14.73
C MET A 90 6.40 18.45 15.55
N LYS A 91 6.18 19.67 15.04
CA LYS A 91 5.28 20.67 15.65
C LYS A 91 3.80 20.33 15.50
N ASP A 92 3.46 19.66 14.40
CA ASP A 92 2.08 19.42 14.02
C ASP A 92 1.58 18.08 14.57
N LEU A 93 2.50 17.28 15.12
CA LEU A 93 2.18 16.08 15.86
C LEU A 93 1.63 16.40 17.24
N TRP A 94 0.62 15.62 17.65
CA TRP A 94 0.10 15.65 19.01
C TRP A 94 -0.25 14.24 19.50
N MET A 95 -0.34 14.06 20.82
CA MET A 95 -0.74 12.80 21.44
C MET A 95 -2.19 12.91 21.91
N ASN A 96 -3.06 12.05 21.36
CA ASN A 96 -4.41 11.85 21.88
C ASN A 96 -4.56 10.38 22.29
N GLU A 97 -4.36 10.11 23.58
CA GLU A 97 -4.32 8.75 24.13
C GLU A 97 -5.62 7.96 23.87
N GLU A 98 -6.78 8.63 23.93
CA GLU A 98 -8.08 7.98 23.67
C GLU A 98 -8.26 7.60 22.20
N ALA A 99 -7.93 8.50 21.27
CA ALA A 99 -8.05 8.25 19.84
C ALA A 99 -7.06 7.17 19.38
N ILE A 100 -5.83 7.22 19.89
CA ILE A 100 -4.79 6.23 19.60
C ILE A 100 -5.20 4.85 20.12
N SER A 101 -5.67 4.76 21.37
CA SER A 101 -6.06 3.47 21.97
C SER A 101 -7.23 2.82 21.23
N LYS A 102 -8.23 3.61 20.83
CA LYS A 102 -9.33 3.14 19.98
C LYS A 102 -8.83 2.63 18.63
N ALA A 103 -7.86 3.33 18.03
CA ALA A 103 -7.36 2.97 16.72
C ALA A 103 -6.56 1.66 16.73
N VAL A 104 -5.69 1.49 17.72
CA VAL A 104 -4.91 0.26 17.94
C VAL A 104 -5.84 -0.94 18.18
N ALA A 105 -6.88 -0.77 19.00
CA ALA A 105 -7.84 -1.85 19.27
C ALA A 105 -8.59 -2.29 18.00
N LEU A 106 -8.96 -1.34 17.13
CA LEU A 106 -9.68 -1.65 15.89
C LEU A 106 -8.76 -2.35 14.85
N GLU A 107 -7.48 -1.98 14.76
CA GLU A 107 -6.52 -2.68 13.90
C GLU A 107 -6.29 -4.13 14.37
N GLN A 108 -6.14 -4.35 15.67
CA GLN A 108 -5.98 -5.71 16.22
C GLN A 108 -7.18 -6.61 15.90
N GLN A 109 -8.40 -6.07 15.91
CA GLN A 109 -9.60 -6.80 15.51
C GLN A 109 -9.56 -7.17 14.02
N LYS A 110 -9.22 -6.23 13.12
CA LYS A 110 -9.12 -6.51 11.67
C LYS A 110 -8.02 -7.50 11.32
N GLU A 111 -6.92 -7.52 12.07
CA GLU A 111 -5.81 -8.44 11.83
C GLU A 111 -6.14 -9.88 12.28
N SER A 112 -7.04 -10.03 13.27
CA SER A 112 -7.57 -11.34 13.67
C SER A 112 -8.49 -11.97 12.61
N GLU A 113 -9.25 -11.16 11.85
CA GLU A 113 -10.06 -11.66 10.73
C GLU A 113 -9.20 -12.09 9.52
N LYS A 114 -8.06 -11.42 9.27
CA LYS A 114 -7.11 -11.81 8.22
C LYS A 114 -6.37 -13.13 8.49
N LYS A 115 -6.32 -13.59 9.74
CA LYS A 115 -5.69 -14.89 10.10
C LYS A 115 -6.60 -16.10 9.94
N SER A 116 -7.90 -15.93 9.72
CA SER A 116 -8.82 -17.05 9.48
C SER A 116 -8.78 -17.61 8.04
N SER A 117 -8.01 -17.02 7.12
CA SER A 117 -7.93 -17.47 5.71
C SER A 117 -6.56 -17.98 5.26
N LYS A 118 -5.58 -18.15 6.17
CA LYS A 118 -4.26 -18.71 5.85
C LYS A 118 -4.05 -20.08 6.45
N ALA A 119 -4.82 -21.04 5.96
CA ALA A 119 -4.49 -22.46 6.03
C ALA A 119 -4.71 -23.09 4.66
N CYS A 120 -3.72 -22.96 3.76
CA CYS A 120 -3.32 -24.02 2.83
C CYS A 120 -2.14 -23.56 1.94
N SER A 121 -0.94 -23.99 2.29
CA SER A 121 0.14 -24.16 1.33
C SER A 121 0.61 -25.61 1.42
N SER A 122 0.19 -26.44 0.46
CA SER A 122 1.07 -27.37 -0.26
C SER A 122 0.25 -28.29 -1.18
N HIS A 123 0.70 -28.31 -2.43
CA HIS A 123 0.52 -29.27 -3.51
C HIS A 123 -0.01 -30.66 -3.10
N THR A 124 -1.11 -31.13 -3.71
CA THR A 124 -1.10 -32.21 -4.72
C THR A 124 -2.45 -32.24 -5.48
N SER A 125 -2.35 -32.39 -6.80
CA SER A 125 -3.20 -33.15 -7.71
C SER A 125 -4.74 -33.06 -7.67
N SER A 126 -5.25 -32.67 -8.84
CA SER A 126 -6.56 -33.02 -9.41
C SER A 126 -7.79 -32.67 -8.59
N ASN A 127 -8.43 -31.54 -8.91
CA ASN A 127 -9.89 -31.53 -9.01
C ASN A 127 -10.35 -30.52 -10.07
N HIS A 128 -11.03 -31.10 -11.05
CA HIS A 128 -11.63 -30.49 -12.22
C HIS A 128 -12.76 -29.54 -11.79
N LEU A 129 -12.41 -28.29 -11.48
CA LEU A 129 -13.37 -27.18 -11.49
C LEU A 129 -13.59 -26.83 -12.95
N SER A 130 -14.73 -27.25 -13.46
CA SER A 130 -15.22 -26.95 -14.79
C SER A 130 -15.08 -25.45 -15.05
N SER A 131 -14.04 -25.08 -15.80
CA SER A 131 -13.98 -23.81 -16.51
C SER A 131 -15.24 -23.78 -17.37
N ALA A 132 -16.24 -23.02 -16.93
CA ALA A 132 -17.18 -22.48 -17.89
C ALA A 132 -16.30 -21.69 -18.87
N PRO A 133 -16.27 -22.05 -20.16
CA PRO A 133 -15.46 -21.33 -21.12
C PRO A 133 -15.98 -19.90 -21.10
N LEU A 134 -15.11 -18.94 -20.76
CA LEU A 134 -15.39 -17.55 -21.08
C LEU A 134 -15.76 -17.55 -22.57
N PRO A 135 -16.95 -17.06 -22.95
CA PRO A 135 -17.31 -17.02 -24.37
C PRO A 135 -16.20 -16.26 -25.09
N ASN A 136 -15.58 -16.91 -26.08
CA ASN A 136 -14.39 -16.45 -26.80
C ASN A 136 -14.72 -15.28 -27.76
N PHE A 137 -15.56 -14.35 -27.32
CA PHE A 137 -16.12 -13.24 -28.07
C PHE A 137 -15.40 -11.93 -27.77
N ALA A 138 -14.13 -11.97 -27.32
CA ALA A 138 -13.33 -10.75 -27.32
C ALA A 138 -13.19 -10.31 -28.80
N PRO A 139 -13.81 -9.19 -29.21
CA PRO A 139 -13.65 -8.72 -30.58
C PRO A 139 -12.16 -8.48 -30.83
N PRO A 140 -11.67 -8.77 -32.05
CA PRO A 140 -10.27 -8.57 -32.38
C PRO A 140 -9.90 -7.12 -32.09
N VAL A 141 -8.78 -6.93 -31.37
CA VAL A 141 -8.31 -5.61 -30.98
C VAL A 141 -8.14 -4.77 -32.26
N PRO A 142 -8.86 -3.64 -32.41
CA PRO A 142 -8.78 -2.85 -33.63
C PRO A 142 -7.34 -2.33 -33.84
N PRO A 143 -6.86 -2.28 -35.09
CA PRO A 143 -5.55 -1.74 -35.38
C PRO A 143 -5.45 -0.29 -34.90
N ASN A 144 -4.31 0.08 -34.29
CA ASN A 144 -3.97 1.40 -33.71
C ASN A 144 -4.35 1.67 -32.24
N ILE A 145 -4.86 0.69 -31.47
CA ILE A 145 -5.08 0.89 -30.03
C ILE A 145 -3.80 1.26 -29.26
N ILE A 146 -2.62 0.79 -29.71
CA ILE A 146 -1.34 1.11 -29.05
C ILE A 146 -1.05 2.62 -29.05
N ALA A 147 -1.52 3.37 -30.06
CA ALA A 147 -1.32 4.82 -30.14
C ALA A 147 -2.27 5.63 -29.23
N MET A 148 -3.35 5.02 -28.76
CA MET A 148 -4.32 5.58 -27.80
C MET A 148 -4.25 4.88 -26.45
N ALA A 149 -3.30 3.96 -26.26
CA ALA A 149 -3.19 3.18 -25.05
C ALA A 149 -2.84 4.13 -23.88
N PRO A 150 -3.53 3.99 -22.74
CA PRO A 150 -3.21 4.77 -21.55
C PRO A 150 -1.73 4.56 -21.19
N ALA A 151 -1.04 5.65 -20.86
CA ALA A 151 0.41 5.64 -20.66
C ALA A 151 0.82 4.83 -19.41
N ASN A 152 -0.13 4.56 -18.51
CA ASN A 152 0.12 3.88 -17.24
C ASN A 152 -0.86 2.71 -17.01
N GLN A 153 -0.37 1.64 -16.39
CA GLN A 153 -1.14 0.43 -16.07
C GLN A 153 -2.36 0.72 -15.17
N GLN A 154 -2.24 1.70 -14.27
CA GLN A 154 -3.36 2.13 -13.40
C GLN A 154 -4.51 2.75 -14.21
N GLU A 155 -4.18 3.54 -15.23
CA GLU A 155 -5.16 4.16 -16.13
C GLU A 155 -5.78 3.12 -17.08
N ALA A 156 -5.00 2.11 -17.49
CA ALA A 156 -5.52 0.95 -18.23
C ALA A 156 -6.55 0.16 -17.40
N LEU A 157 -6.23 -0.08 -16.12
CA LEU A 157 -7.11 -0.78 -15.19
C LEU A 157 -8.38 0.01 -14.89
N SER A 158 -8.27 1.33 -14.63
CA SER A 158 -9.43 2.17 -14.41
C SER A 158 -10.34 2.24 -15.65
N SER A 159 -9.76 2.38 -16.85
CA SER A 159 -10.51 2.36 -18.11
C SER A 159 -11.22 1.04 -18.33
N MET A 160 -10.56 -0.09 -18.05
CA MET A 160 -11.16 -1.42 -18.13
C MET A 160 -12.37 -1.55 -17.19
N LEU A 161 -12.21 -1.16 -15.92
CA LEU A 161 -13.29 -1.24 -14.93
C LEU A 161 -14.47 -0.35 -15.30
N MET A 162 -14.19 0.86 -15.82
CA MET A 162 -15.23 1.76 -16.32
C MET A 162 -15.99 1.15 -17.49
N SER A 163 -15.29 0.58 -18.48
CA SER A 163 -15.92 -0.11 -19.61
C SER A 163 -16.79 -1.28 -19.15
N TRP A 164 -16.31 -2.09 -18.19
CA TRP A 164 -17.07 -3.23 -17.66
C TRP A 164 -18.37 -2.77 -16.97
N TYR A 165 -18.28 -1.73 -16.14
CA TYR A 165 -19.46 -1.12 -15.51
C TYR A 165 -20.45 -0.60 -16.54
N MET A 166 -20.00 0.16 -17.54
CA MET A 166 -20.87 0.73 -18.57
C MET A 166 -21.57 -0.36 -19.37
N SER A 167 -20.83 -1.39 -19.81
CA SER A 167 -21.42 -2.53 -20.51
C SER A 167 -22.48 -3.22 -19.66
N GLY A 168 -22.19 -3.51 -18.39
CA GLY A 168 -23.15 -4.15 -17.49
C GLY A 168 -24.40 -3.32 -17.22
N TYR A 169 -24.23 -2.01 -16.95
CA TYR A 169 -25.33 -1.08 -16.73
C TYR A 169 -26.28 -1.04 -17.93
N HIS A 170 -25.73 -0.90 -19.13
CA HIS A 170 -26.53 -0.85 -20.35
C HIS A 170 -27.25 -2.18 -20.61
N THR A 171 -26.57 -3.33 -20.49
CA THR A 171 -27.20 -4.64 -20.69
C THR A 171 -28.37 -4.85 -19.72
N GLY A 172 -28.20 -4.50 -18.43
CA GLY A 172 -29.27 -4.60 -17.44
C GLY A 172 -30.44 -3.64 -17.72
N TYR A 173 -30.14 -2.40 -18.14
CA TYR A 173 -31.16 -1.41 -18.50
C TYR A 173 -32.03 -1.89 -19.68
N TYR A 174 -31.40 -2.41 -20.73
CA TYR A 174 -32.13 -2.96 -21.87
C TYR A 174 -33.00 -4.15 -21.47
N GLN A 175 -32.46 -5.10 -20.68
CA GLN A 175 -33.21 -6.26 -20.21
C GLN A 175 -34.49 -5.84 -19.45
N ALA A 176 -34.37 -4.87 -18.55
CA ALA A 176 -35.49 -4.36 -17.77
C ALA A 176 -36.56 -3.65 -18.63
N LEU A 177 -36.16 -2.95 -19.69
CA LEU A 177 -37.09 -2.35 -20.65
C LEU A 177 -37.82 -3.44 -21.46
N SER A 178 -37.10 -4.44 -21.96
CA SER A 178 -37.71 -5.54 -22.73
C SER A 178 -38.63 -6.43 -21.89
N ASP A 179 -38.28 -6.71 -20.63
CA ASP A 179 -39.12 -7.49 -19.72
C ASP A 179 -40.44 -6.76 -19.38
N ASN A 180 -40.39 -5.42 -19.27
CA ASN A 180 -41.60 -4.62 -19.08
C ASN A 180 -42.47 -4.56 -20.34
N ALA A 181 -41.84 -4.52 -21.54
CA ALA A 181 -42.57 -4.55 -22.80
C ALA A 181 -43.29 -5.89 -23.05
N HIS A 182 -42.75 -7.00 -22.54
CA HIS A 182 -43.38 -8.33 -22.63
C HIS A 182 -44.53 -8.56 -21.64
N LYS A 183 -44.75 -7.67 -20.67
CA LYS A 183 -45.83 -7.78 -19.65
C LYS A 183 -47.14 -7.07 -20.05
N HIS A 184 -47.22 -6.52 -21.26
CA HIS A 184 -48.42 -5.95 -21.86
C HIS A 184 -48.88 -6.77 -23.06
#